data_AF-A0A652ZT31-F1
#
_entry.id   AF-A0A652ZT31-F1
#
_cell.length_a   1.000
_cell.length_b   1.000
_cell.length_c   1.000
_cell.angle_alpha   90.00
_cell.angle_beta   90.00
_cell.angle_gamma   90.00
#
_symmetry.space_group_name_H-M   'P 1'
#
loop_
_entity.id
_entity.type
_entity.pdbx_description
1 polymer ?
#
loop_
_entity_poly.entity_id
_entity_poly.type
_entity_poly.pdbx_seq_one_letter_code
_entity_poly.pdbx_strand_id
1 'polypeptide(L)' 'MTTKTYQLETVSCPSCVAKIEGMLKRTEGVKESHVSFATSRVKVSFDETTIGSGQIRDRISKLGYQVLGEK' A
#
# COMPACT_ATOMS: atom_id res chain seq x y z
N MET A 1 -0.42 15.61 -4.87
CA MET A 1 -0.41 14.28 -5.53
C MET A 1 1.01 13.73 -5.61
N THR A 2 1.28 12.75 -4.76
CA THR A 2 2.58 12.08 -4.66
C THR A 2 2.38 10.58 -4.88
N THR A 3 3.36 9.95 -5.54
CA THR A 3 3.39 8.49 -5.72
C THR A 3 4.53 7.92 -4.92
N LYS A 4 4.25 6.95 -4.03
CA LYS A 4 5.27 6.21 -3.29
C LYS A 4 5.16 4.72 -3.51
N THR A 5 6.28 4.04 -3.35
CA THR A 5 6.39 2.59 -3.41
C THR A 5 6.76 2.04 -2.04
N TYR A 6 5.91 1.18 -1.49
CA TYR A 6 6.11 0.51 -0.22
C TYR A 6 6.57 -0.92 -0.47
N GLN A 7 7.69 -1.31 0.15
CA GLN A 7 8.20 -2.67 0.16
C GLN A 7 7.51 -3.41 1.31
N LEU A 8 6.82 -4.51 1.00
CA LEU A 8 6.18 -5.36 2.00
C LEU A 8 7.08 -6.54 2.36
N GLU A 9 6.82 -7.13 3.54
CA GLU A 9 7.26 -8.48 3.84
C GLU A 9 6.67 -9.49 2.87
N THR A 10 7.29 -10.67 2.75
CA THR A 10 6.96 -11.71 1.76
C THR A 10 5.46 -11.95 1.66
N VAL A 11 4.82 -11.40 0.62
CA VAL A 11 3.43 -11.69 0.32
C VAL A 11 3.43 -12.95 -0.53
N SER A 12 3.11 -14.11 0.07
CA SER A 12 3.08 -15.40 -0.64
C SER A 12 1.71 -15.78 -1.18
N CYS A 13 0.65 -15.01 -0.92
CA CYS A 13 -0.70 -15.33 -1.36
C CYS A 13 -1.32 -14.23 -2.28
N PRO A 14 -1.75 -14.58 -3.50
CA PRO A 14 -2.39 -13.62 -4.42
C PRO A 14 -3.71 -13.06 -3.87
N SER A 15 -4.44 -13.83 -3.05
CA SER A 15 -5.66 -13.36 -2.39
C SER A 15 -5.40 -12.22 -1.40
N CYS A 16 -4.22 -12.21 -0.79
CA CYS A 16 -3.80 -11.16 0.15
C CYS A 16 -3.49 -9.85 -0.56
N VAL A 17 -2.85 -9.92 -1.72
CA VAL A 17 -2.57 -8.76 -2.57
C VAL A 17 -3.85 -8.03 -2.96
N ALA A 18 -4.87 -8.75 -3.42
CA ALA A 18 -6.14 -8.15 -3.82
C ALA A 18 -6.83 -7.43 -2.64
N LYS A 19 -6.71 -7.98 -1.42
CA LYS A 19 -7.20 -7.33 -0.19
C LYS A 19 -6.49 -6.00 0.09
N ILE A 20 -5.17 -5.97 -0.01
CA ILE A 20 -4.37 -4.76 0.22
C ILE A 20 -4.72 -3.70 -0.82
N GLU A 21 -4.74 -4.06 -2.11
CA GLU A 21 -5.09 -3.11 -3.17
C GLU A 21 -6.52 -2.56 -3.00
N GLY A 22 -7.50 -3.42 -2.71
CA GLY A 22 -8.87 -3.00 -2.50
C GLY A 22 -9.05 -2.06 -1.30
N MET A 23 -8.30 -2.29 -0.21
CA MET A 23 -8.31 -1.42 0.96
C MET A 23 -7.67 -0.06 0.66
N LEU A 24 -6.53 -0.05 -0.05
CA LEU A 24 -5.85 1.19 -0.45
C LEU A 24 -6.72 2.02 -1.41
N LYS A 25 -7.34 1.39 -2.42
CA LYS A 25 -8.30 2.07 -3.31
C LYS A 25 -9.50 2.68 -2.59
N ARG A 26 -9.92 2.09 -1.48
CA ARG A 26 -11.01 2.61 -0.62
C ARG A 26 -10.55 3.66 0.39
N THR A 27 -9.24 3.89 0.50
CA THR A 27 -8.70 4.84 1.45
C THR A 27 -8.86 6.25 0.91
N GLU A 28 -9.45 7.12 1.71
CA GLU A 28 -9.65 8.52 1.34
C GLU A 28 -8.30 9.22 1.12
N GLY A 29 -8.19 9.96 0.02
CA GLY A 29 -6.94 10.55 -0.43
C GLY A 29 -6.08 9.64 -1.32
N VAL A 30 -6.34 8.33 -1.39
CA VAL A 30 -5.69 7.45 -2.37
C VAL A 30 -6.41 7.57 -3.71
N LYS A 31 -5.65 7.88 -4.76
CA LYS A 31 -6.14 8.02 -6.13
C LYS A 31 -5.90 6.76 -6.94
N GLU A 32 -4.74 6.15 -6.75
CA GLU A 32 -4.35 4.95 -7.46
C GLU A 32 -3.53 4.05 -6.55
N SER A 33 -3.70 2.74 -6.67
CA SER A 33 -2.87 1.77 -5.96
C SER A 33 -2.63 0.57 -6.85
N HIS A 34 -1.38 0.12 -6.90
CA HIS A 34 -0.94 -1.00 -7.70
C HIS A 34 -0.03 -1.88 -6.85
N VAL A 35 -0.39 -3.16 -6.70
CA VAL A 35 0.38 -4.11 -5.91
C VAL A 35 1.07 -5.12 -6.82
N SER A 36 2.39 -5.19 -6.74
CA SER A 36 3.22 -6.15 -7.45
C SER A 36 3.60 -7.31 -6.55
N PHE A 37 2.86 -8.42 -6.64
CA PHE A 37 3.16 -9.69 -5.96
C PHE A 37 4.57 -10.20 -6.26
N ALA A 38 4.98 -10.14 -7.54
CA ALA A 38 6.27 -10.64 -8.02
C ALA A 38 7.48 -10.00 -7.32
N THR A 39 7.35 -8.77 -6.82
CA THR A 39 8.44 -8.05 -6.13
C THR A 39 8.11 -7.67 -4.69
N SER A 40 6.94 -8.09 -4.18
CA SER A 40 6.40 -7.67 -2.87
C SER A 40 6.44 -6.14 -2.69
N ARG A 41 6.04 -5.40 -3.73
CA ARG A 41 6.02 -3.93 -3.73
C ARG A 41 4.62 -3.40 -3.98
N VAL A 42 4.28 -2.29 -3.34
CA VAL A 42 3.00 -1.61 -3.48
C VAL A 42 3.23 -0.16 -3.87
N LYS A 43 2.83 0.20 -5.07
CA LYS A 43 2.85 1.58 -5.55
C LYS A 43 1.52 2.25 -5.24
N VAL A 44 1.53 3.35 -4.50
CA VAL A 44 0.32 4.10 -4.14
C VAL A 44 0.49 5.55 -4.56
N SER A 45 -0.45 6.03 -5.36
CA SER A 45 -0.62 7.42 -5.72
C SER A 45 -1.69 8.01 -4.81
N PHE A 46 -1.29 8.96 -3.96
CA PHE A 46 -2.16 9.56 -2.97
C PHE A 46 -1.94 11.06 -2.88
N ASP A 47 -2.88 11.75 -2.27
CA ASP A 47 -2.75 13.16 -1.99
C ASP A 47 -2.22 13.40 -0.58
N GLU A 48 -1.02 13.96 -0.50
CA GLU A 48 -0.30 14.25 0.75
C GLU A 48 -1.00 15.27 1.65
N THR A 49 -1.97 16.03 1.12
CA THR A 49 -2.80 16.95 1.92
C THR A 49 -3.91 16.22 2.67
N THR A 50 -4.32 15.04 2.17
CA THR A 50 -5.41 14.23 2.73
C THR A 50 -4.89 13.05 3.53
N ILE A 51 -3.85 12.37 3.02
CA ILE A 51 -3.27 11.20 3.65
C ILE A 51 -1.75 11.20 3.56
N GLY A 52 -1.08 10.93 4.68
CA GLY A 52 0.38 10.81 4.75
C GLY A 52 0.86 9.39 4.52
N SER A 53 2.14 9.23 4.16
CA SER A 53 2.74 7.91 3.95
C SER A 53 2.70 7.02 5.20
N GLY A 54 2.88 7.61 6.39
CA GLY A 54 2.74 6.91 7.67
C GLY A 54 1.35 6.31 7.89
N GLN A 55 0.28 7.00 7.45
CA GLN A 55 -1.08 6.46 7.54
C GLN A 55 -1.30 5.29 6.58
N ILE A 56 -0.76 5.37 5.36
CA ILE A 56 -0.83 4.28 4.39
C ILE A 56 -0.14 3.04 4.95
N ARG A 57 1.05 3.22 5.54
CA ARG A 57 1.78 2.15 6.22
C ARG A 57 0.99 1.55 7.38
N ASP A 58 0.37 2.38 8.23
CA ASP A 58 -0.46 1.90 9.33
C ASP A 58 -1.63 1.05 8.84
N ARG A 59 -2.30 1.47 7.76
CA ARG A 59 -3.39 0.70 7.17
C ARG A 59 -2.93 -0.65 6.63
N ILE A 60 -1.75 -0.71 6.01
CA ILE A 60 -1.16 -1.97 5.55
C ILE A 60 -0.82 -2.86 6.76
N SER A 61 -0.25 -2.29 7.82
CA SER A 61 0.04 -2.99 9.07
C SER A 61 -1.22 -3.54 9.75
N LYS A 62 -2.35 -2.82 9.67
CA LYS A 62 -3.66 -3.28 10.18
C LYS A 62 -4.20 -4.51 9.45
N LEU A 63 -3.76 -4.77 8.22
CA LEU A 63 -4.08 -6.00 7.49
C LEU A 63 -3.18 -7.18 7.89
N GLY A 64 -2.18 -6.95 8.74
CA GLY A 64 -1.18 -7.94 9.15
C GLY A 64 0.03 -8.00 8.23
N TYR A 65 0.30 -6.95 7.44
CA TYR A 65 1.49 -6.86 6.59
C TYR A 65 2.43 -5.75 7.07
N GLN A 66 3.67 -6.12 7.33
CA GLN A 66 4.72 -5.21 7.72
C GLN A 66 5.35 -4.58 6.48
N VAL A 67 5.39 -3.25 6.49
CA VAL A 67 6.11 -2.46 5.48
C VAL A 67 7.58 -2.41 5.88
N LEU A 68 8.44 -3.03 5.09
CA LEU A 68 9.90 -3.08 5.29
C LEU A 68 10.59 -1.78 4.89
N GLY A 69 9.99 -1.01 3.98
CA GLY A 69 10.53 0.28 3.56
C GLY A 69 9.57 1.03 2.64
N GLU A 70 9.81 2.33 2.47
CA GLU A 70 9.11 3.18 1.52
C GLU A 70 10.14 3.94 0.65
N LYS A 71 9.84 4.08 -0.63
CA LYS A 71 10.66 4.80 -1.62
C LYS A 71 9.80 5.72 -2.48
#